data_AF-A0A3A4PDK8-F1
#
_entry.id   AF-A0A3A4PDK8-F1
#
_cell.length_a   1.000
_cell.length_b   1.000
_cell.length_c   1.000
_cell.angle_alpha   90.00
_cell.angle_beta   90.00
_cell.angle_gamma   90.00
#
_symmetry.space_group_name_H-M   'P 1'
#
loop_
_entity.id
_entity.type
_entity.pdbx_description
1 polymer ?
#
loop_
_entity_poly.entity_id
_entity_poly.type
_entity_poly.pdbx_seq_one_letter_code
_entity_poly.pdbx_strand_id
1 'polypeptide(L)'
;MKKALVTAVLALLIVSVMVAAIGCGDSGGSDGNKDEQPLNRTANGEENSEELLAVGTYESAEGTSIVLMADGTFKTDAWEVTEGTYEFTEDQEGYWWVELTFKDGSLAVLSVIISMDEVAAIVDDLTMVQYTRK
;
A
#
# COMPACT_ATOMS: atom_id res chain seq x y z
N MET A 1 28.71 20.47 21.05
CA MET A 1 29.79 19.85 20.24
C MET A 1 29.25 19.72 18.82
N LYS A 2 29.92 20.35 17.84
CA LYS A 2 29.51 20.39 16.44
C LYS A 2 30.06 19.14 15.73
N LYS A 3 29.21 18.37 15.04
CA LYS A 3 29.62 17.35 14.06
C LYS A 3 28.98 17.78 12.73
N ALA A 4 29.71 18.51 11.88
CA ALA A 4 30.65 18.02 10.89
C ALA A 4 29.94 17.27 9.74
N LEU A 5 29.74 18.07 8.69
CA LEU A 5 29.46 17.87 7.28
C LEU A 5 30.15 16.65 6.59
N VAL A 6 29.65 16.37 5.37
CA VAL A 6 30.24 15.66 4.20
C VAL A 6 29.67 14.23 4.05
N THR A 7 28.92 13.88 2.99
CA THR A 7 29.41 13.73 1.61
C THR A 7 28.25 13.65 0.60
N ALA A 8 28.49 14.20 -0.59
CA ALA A 8 27.60 14.25 -1.74
C ALA A 8 27.47 12.90 -2.48
N VAL A 9 26.31 12.69 -3.13
CA VAL A 9 26.12 11.82 -4.31
C VAL A 9 25.12 12.56 -5.21
N LEU A 10 25.59 13.38 -6.14
CA LEU A 10 25.85 13.08 -7.55
C LEU A 10 24.59 12.71 -8.35
N ALA A 11 24.33 13.56 -9.33
CA ALA A 11 23.16 13.62 -10.20
C ALA A 11 23.01 12.44 -11.17
N LEU A 12 21.76 12.14 -11.54
CA LEU A 12 21.44 11.70 -12.90
C LEU A 12 20.12 12.33 -13.34
N LEU A 13 20.24 13.42 -14.09
CA LEU A 13 19.19 13.97 -14.95
C LEU A 13 19.13 13.08 -16.21
N ILE A 14 18.10 12.28 -16.36
CA ILE A 14 17.79 11.64 -17.65
C ILE A 14 16.53 12.32 -18.21
N VAL A 15 16.78 13.25 -19.14
CA VAL A 15 15.77 13.74 -20.07
C VAL A 15 15.64 12.72 -21.18
N SER A 16 14.47 12.10 -21.32
CA SER A 16 13.95 11.64 -22.62
C SER A 16 12.47 11.28 -22.52
N VAL A 17 11.62 12.19 -23.00
CA VAL A 17 10.31 11.82 -23.52
C VAL A 17 10.26 12.29 -24.97
N MET A 18 10.50 11.34 -25.88
CA MET A 18 10.07 11.44 -27.27
C MET A 18 8.61 11.00 -27.33
N VAL A 19 7.72 11.93 -27.66
CA VAL A 19 6.37 11.61 -28.13
C VAL A 19 6.41 11.53 -29.65
N ALA A 20 6.03 10.39 -30.20
CA ALA A 20 5.45 10.30 -31.54
C ALA A 20 4.40 9.20 -31.55
N ALA A 21 3.14 9.61 -31.76
CA ALA A 21 1.99 8.77 -32.03
C ALA A 21 2.01 8.25 -33.49
N ILE A 22 0.93 7.56 -33.87
CA ILE A 22 0.60 6.89 -35.16
C ILE A 22 1.00 5.40 -35.09
N GLY A 23 0.13 4.38 -35.06
CA GLY A 23 -1.26 4.23 -35.50
C GLY A 23 -1.32 3.29 -36.72
N CYS A 24 -2.03 2.16 -36.61
CA CYS A 24 -2.77 1.38 -37.65
C CYS A 24 -2.50 -0.15 -37.71
N GLY A 25 -3.58 -0.93 -37.52
CA GLY A 25 -3.86 -2.28 -38.07
C GLY A 25 -3.19 -3.48 -37.39
N ASP A 26 -3.71 -4.70 -37.35
CA ASP A 26 -4.98 -5.34 -37.74
C ASP A 26 -4.94 -6.77 -37.13
N SER A 27 -6.09 -7.22 -36.62
CA SER A 27 -6.61 -8.60 -36.45
C SER A 27 -5.69 -9.82 -36.16
N GLY A 28 -6.00 -10.55 -35.07
CA GLY A 28 -5.69 -11.98 -34.94
C GLY A 28 -5.65 -12.49 -33.50
N GLY A 29 -6.73 -13.12 -33.03
CA GLY A 29 -6.89 -13.59 -31.65
C GLY A 29 -6.10 -14.85 -31.29
N SER A 30 -5.88 -15.04 -29.99
CA SER A 30 -6.09 -16.28 -29.22
C SER A 30 -5.69 -16.05 -27.76
N ASP A 31 -6.61 -16.43 -26.88
CA ASP A 31 -6.41 -17.00 -25.55
C ASP A 31 -5.37 -16.39 -24.59
N GLY A 32 -5.87 -15.84 -23.48
CA GLY A 32 -5.03 -15.56 -22.33
C GLY A 32 -5.60 -14.56 -21.34
N ASN A 33 -6.80 -14.86 -20.82
CA ASN A 33 -7.38 -14.22 -19.65
C ASN A 33 -6.35 -14.05 -18.51
N LYS A 34 -5.93 -12.81 -18.24
CA LYS A 34 -5.60 -12.27 -16.91
C LYS A 34 -5.80 -10.75 -16.96
N ASP A 35 -7.05 -10.33 -16.83
CA ASP A 35 -7.33 -9.00 -16.32
C ASP A 35 -6.77 -8.96 -14.89
N GLU A 36 -5.63 -8.28 -14.72
CA GLU A 36 -5.10 -7.89 -13.42
C GLU A 36 -6.05 -6.84 -12.85
N GLN A 37 -7.13 -7.33 -12.24
CA GLN A 37 -8.02 -6.47 -11.46
C GLN A 37 -7.20 -5.92 -10.27
N PRO A 38 -7.22 -4.60 -9.99
CA PRO A 38 -6.81 -4.15 -8.66
C PRO A 38 -7.69 -4.90 -7.65
N LEU A 39 -7.10 -5.36 -6.54
CA LEU A 39 -7.77 -6.08 -5.47
C LEU A 39 -9.03 -5.32 -5.00
N ASN A 40 -10.16 -5.56 -5.66
CA ASN A 40 -11.45 -4.96 -5.38
C ASN A 40 -12.50 -6.04 -5.54
N ARG A 41 -12.83 -6.70 -4.42
CA ARG A 41 -14.01 -7.55 -4.30
C ARG A 41 -14.73 -7.32 -2.97
N THR A 42 -15.75 -6.48 -3.09
CA THR A 42 -17.12 -6.63 -2.56
C THR A 42 -17.28 -7.08 -1.11
N ALA A 43 -17.54 -6.08 -0.25
CA ALA A 43 -18.12 -6.26 1.08
C ALA A 43 -19.51 -6.91 0.97
N ASN A 44 -19.75 -7.94 1.78
CA ASN A 44 -21.06 -8.54 1.98
C ASN A 44 -21.43 -8.35 3.45
N GLY A 45 -22.34 -7.42 3.74
CA GLY A 45 -22.80 -7.11 5.09
C GLY A 45 -23.70 -5.87 5.09
N GLU A 46 -24.97 -6.09 5.39
CA GLU A 46 -26.09 -5.15 5.26
C GLU A 46 -26.17 -4.14 6.44
N GLU A 47 -26.25 -2.86 6.05
CA GLU A 47 -27.00 -1.72 6.61
C GLU A 47 -26.59 -0.91 7.88
N ASN A 48 -26.46 0.41 7.62
CA ASN A 48 -26.72 1.59 8.45
C ASN A 48 -25.58 2.25 9.27
N SER A 49 -24.69 2.93 8.56
CA SER A 49 -24.42 4.37 8.69
C SER A 49 -23.64 4.77 7.43
N GLU A 50 -23.18 6.01 7.25
CA GLU A 50 -22.15 6.32 6.23
C GLU A 50 -20.80 5.68 6.65
N GLU A 51 -20.83 4.38 6.95
CA GLU A 51 -19.75 3.56 7.44
C GLU A 51 -18.84 3.32 6.26
N LEU A 52 -17.72 4.05 6.22
CA LEU A 52 -16.62 3.72 5.34
C LEU A 52 -16.29 2.24 5.55
N LEU A 53 -16.64 1.40 4.58
CA LEU A 53 -16.45 -0.04 4.66
C LEU A 53 -14.96 -0.31 4.82
N ALA A 54 -14.59 -0.97 5.91
CA ALA A 54 -13.22 -1.44 6.09
C ALA A 54 -12.92 -2.51 5.02
N VAL A 55 -11.80 -2.36 4.32
CA VAL A 55 -11.27 -3.39 3.41
C VAL A 55 -10.38 -4.40 4.13
N GLY A 56 -9.84 -4.02 5.29
CA GLY A 56 -9.08 -4.91 6.15
C GLY A 56 -8.96 -4.36 7.57
N THR A 57 -9.03 -5.25 8.55
CA THR A 57 -8.71 -4.98 9.96
C THR A 57 -7.61 -5.94 10.37
N TYR A 58 -6.53 -5.42 10.93
CA TYR A 58 -5.35 -6.17 11.30
C TYR A 58 -5.05 -5.92 12.78
N GLU A 59 -4.81 -6.98 13.55
CA GLU A 59 -4.60 -6.90 15.00
C GLU A 59 -3.25 -7.53 15.38
N SER A 60 -2.51 -6.87 16.26
CA SER A 60 -1.27 -7.39 16.84
C SER A 60 -1.57 -8.36 17.99
N ALA A 61 -0.54 -9.10 18.42
CA ALA A 61 -0.66 -9.96 19.61
C ALA A 61 -0.97 -9.19 20.91
N GLU A 62 -0.69 -7.88 20.95
CA GLU A 62 -0.96 -7.01 22.10
C GLU A 62 -2.34 -6.34 22.02
N GLY A 63 -3.11 -6.59 20.96
CA GLY A 63 -4.47 -6.08 20.78
C GLY A 63 -4.54 -4.69 20.14
N THR A 64 -3.42 -4.15 19.66
CA THR A 64 -3.41 -2.94 18.82
C THR A 64 -3.85 -3.29 17.40
N SER A 65 -4.48 -2.34 16.70
CA SER A 65 -5.13 -2.57 15.42
C SER A 65 -4.81 -1.51 14.38
N ILE A 66 -4.82 -1.95 13.11
CA ILE A 66 -4.79 -1.10 11.92
C ILE A 66 -6.03 -1.44 11.09
N VAL A 67 -6.84 -0.43 10.79
CA VAL A 67 -8.05 -0.55 9.96
C VAL A 67 -7.83 0.23 8.67
N LEU A 68 -7.84 -0.46 7.54
CA LEU A 68 -7.78 0.13 6.20
C LEU A 68 -9.20 0.28 5.66
N MET A 69 -9.56 1.48 5.21
CA MET A 69 -10.89 1.83 4.71
C MET A 69 -10.91 1.88 3.18
N ALA A 70 -12.05 1.57 2.58
CA ALA A 70 -12.20 1.49 1.11
C ALA A 70 -11.91 2.81 0.36
N ASP A 71 -11.91 3.94 1.06
CA ASP A 71 -11.62 5.27 0.48
C ASP A 71 -10.12 5.61 0.46
N GLY A 72 -9.24 4.67 0.83
CA GLY A 72 -7.78 4.88 0.87
C GLY A 72 -7.29 5.53 2.16
N THR A 73 -8.14 5.67 3.17
CA THR A 73 -7.75 6.15 4.50
C THR A 73 -7.55 5.01 5.49
N PHE A 74 -6.83 5.27 6.59
CA PHE A 74 -6.66 4.29 7.66
C PHE A 74 -6.88 4.90 9.04
N LYS A 75 -7.15 4.02 10.01
CA LYS A 75 -7.13 4.31 11.45
C LYS A 75 -6.29 3.28 12.20
N THR A 76 -5.68 3.68 13.30
CA THR A 76 -4.82 2.81 14.12
C THR A 76 -4.76 3.29 15.57
N ASP A 77 -4.46 2.38 16.50
CA ASP A 77 -4.10 2.67 17.89
C ASP A 77 -2.65 2.26 18.23
N ALA A 78 -1.87 1.81 17.23
CA ALA A 78 -0.50 1.36 17.41
C ALA A 78 0.51 2.50 17.59
N TRP A 79 0.17 3.73 17.19
CA TRP A 79 1.03 4.91 17.23
C TRP A 79 0.30 6.15 17.77
N GLU A 80 1.06 7.18 18.15
CA GLU A 80 0.50 8.44 18.68
C GLU A 80 -0.40 9.17 17.67
N VAL A 81 -0.03 9.13 16.39
CA VAL A 81 -0.86 9.65 15.30
C VAL A 81 -1.68 8.49 14.75
N THR A 82 -3.00 8.64 14.78
CA THR A 82 -3.92 7.49 14.70
C THR A 82 -4.66 7.38 13.37
N GLU A 83 -4.36 8.25 12.40
CA GLU A 83 -5.09 8.30 11.12
C GLU A 83 -4.28 8.95 10.00
N GLY A 84 -4.64 8.62 8.77
CA GLY A 84 -3.96 9.08 7.57
C GLY A 84 -4.48 8.42 6.29
N THR A 85 -3.65 8.39 5.25
CA THR A 85 -3.90 7.68 3.98
C THR A 85 -2.93 6.52 3.80
N TYR A 86 -3.32 5.53 3.02
CA TYR A 86 -2.45 4.39 2.71
C TYR A 86 -2.36 4.12 1.20
N GLU A 87 -1.22 3.55 0.78
CA GLU A 87 -1.00 3.08 -0.58
C GLU A 87 -0.31 1.70 -0.56
N PHE A 88 -0.79 0.76 -1.37
CA PHE A 88 -0.12 -0.52 -1.59
C PHE A 88 0.74 -0.44 -2.84
N THR A 89 1.97 -0.91 -2.72
CA THR A 89 2.93 -0.90 -3.81
C THR A 89 3.67 -2.23 -3.88
N GLU A 90 3.98 -2.64 -5.11
CA GLU A 90 4.79 -3.81 -5.43
C GLU A 90 6.13 -3.33 -6.03
N ASP A 91 7.25 -3.95 -5.64
CA ASP A 91 8.54 -3.68 -6.29
C ASP A 91 8.74 -4.54 -7.55
N GLN A 92 9.87 -4.33 -8.20
CA GLN A 92 10.26 -5.11 -9.38
C GLN A 92 10.59 -6.58 -9.06
N GLU A 93 10.72 -6.94 -7.78
CA GLU A 93 11.01 -8.30 -7.30
C GLU A 93 9.74 -9.04 -6.83
N GLY A 94 8.57 -8.39 -6.84
CA GLY A 94 7.27 -8.94 -6.45
C GLY A 94 7.00 -8.90 -4.94
N TYR A 95 7.80 -8.15 -4.17
CA TYR A 95 7.49 -7.88 -2.76
C TYR A 95 6.48 -6.75 -2.65
N TRP A 96 5.53 -6.93 -1.73
CA TRP A 96 4.48 -5.95 -1.45
C TRP A 96 4.76 -5.23 -0.14
N TRP A 97 4.46 -3.92 -0.11
CA TRP A 97 4.42 -3.12 1.10
C TRP A 97 3.22 -2.19 1.09
N VAL A 98 2.92 -1.65 2.27
CA VAL A 98 1.98 -0.55 2.45
C VAL A 98 2.72 0.65 3.00
N GLU A 99 2.54 1.79 2.35
CA GLU A 99 2.97 3.08 2.89
C GLU A 99 1.79 3.74 3.61
N LEU A 100 1.99 4.12 4.87
CA LEU A 100 1.06 4.91 5.66
C LEU A 100 1.57 6.35 5.71
N THR A 101 0.78 7.28 5.18
CA THR A 101 1.01 8.72 5.32
C THR A 101 0.09 9.27 6.41
N PHE A 102 0.67 9.61 7.56
CA PHE A 102 -0.07 10.15 8.69
C PHE A 102 -0.48 11.60 8.47
N LYS A 103 -1.54 12.06 9.15
CA LYS A 103 -2.03 13.45 9.04
C LYS A 103 -1.01 14.52 9.43
N ASP A 104 -0.01 14.20 10.24
CA ASP A 104 1.08 15.10 10.60
C ASP A 104 2.20 15.17 9.54
N GLY A 105 2.09 14.38 8.48
CA GLY A 105 3.05 14.28 7.38
C GLY A 105 4.17 13.28 7.61
N SER A 106 4.19 12.55 8.74
CA SER A 106 5.10 11.44 8.95
C SER A 106 4.71 10.23 8.08
N LEU A 107 5.68 9.35 7.81
CA LEU A 107 5.53 8.17 6.97
C LEU A 107 5.93 6.90 7.74
N ALA A 108 5.20 5.82 7.53
CA ALA A 108 5.62 4.47 7.89
C ALA A 108 5.49 3.55 6.67
N VAL A 109 6.55 2.77 6.40
CA VAL A 109 6.56 1.77 5.33
C VAL A 109 6.58 0.40 6.00
N LEU A 110 5.60 -0.43 5.67
CA LEU A 110 5.35 -1.70 6.34
C LEU A 110 5.31 -2.83 5.30
N SER A 111 6.00 -3.93 5.56
CA SER A 111 5.97 -5.10 4.70
C SER A 111 4.60 -5.78 4.73
N VAL A 112 4.20 -6.37 3.61
CA VAL A 112 2.91 -7.07 3.46
C VAL A 112 3.13 -8.55 3.22
N ILE A 113 2.40 -9.39 3.97
CA ILE A 113 2.34 -10.84 3.74
C ILE A 113 1.05 -11.14 2.99
N ILE A 114 1.18 -11.65 1.76
CA ILE A 114 0.06 -12.09 0.92
C ILE A 114 -0.18 -13.59 1.10
N SER A 115 -1.44 -13.98 1.27
CA SER A 115 -1.89 -15.38 1.26
C SER A 115 -3.18 -15.49 0.48
N MET A 116 -3.26 -16.45 -0.44
CA MET A 116 -4.45 -16.68 -1.28
C MET A 116 -4.96 -15.40 -1.97
N ASP A 117 -4.02 -14.60 -2.50
CA ASP A 117 -4.28 -13.32 -3.18
C ASP A 117 -4.89 -12.23 -2.27
N GLU A 118 -4.76 -12.37 -0.95
CA GLU A 118 -5.22 -11.39 0.03
C GLU A 118 -4.11 -10.98 1.00
N VAL A 119 -4.19 -9.76 1.52
CA VAL A 119 -3.30 -9.31 2.61
C VAL A 119 -3.66 -10.09 3.87
N ALA A 120 -2.75 -10.96 4.28
CA ALA A 120 -2.90 -11.79 5.48
C ALA A 120 -2.31 -11.11 6.72
N ALA A 121 -1.24 -10.33 6.54
CA ALA A 121 -0.63 -9.55 7.60
C ALA A 121 0.12 -8.34 7.07
N ILE A 122 0.28 -7.35 7.96
CA ILE A 122 1.15 -6.18 7.78
C ILE A 122 2.21 -6.24 8.86
N VAL A 123 3.46 -5.99 8.51
CA VAL A 123 4.62 -6.08 9.41
C VAL A 123 5.32 -4.72 9.47
N ASP A 124 5.43 -4.16 10.67
CA ASP A 124 6.29 -3.01 10.93
C ASP A 124 7.74 -3.49 11.00
N ASP A 125 8.52 -3.21 9.95
CA ASP A 125 9.91 -3.67 9.84
C ASP A 125 10.86 -2.97 10.82
N LEU A 126 10.46 -1.83 11.41
CA LEU A 126 11.24 -1.14 12.42
C LEU A 126 11.07 -1.77 13.80
N THR A 127 9.83 -2.11 14.17
CA THR A 127 9.50 -2.67 15.49
C THR A 127 9.38 -4.19 15.49
N MET A 128 9.36 -4.82 14.32
CA MET A 128 9.07 -6.23 14.08
C MET A 128 7.69 -6.67 14.58
N VAL A 129 6.76 -5.73 14.78
CA VAL A 129 5.38 -6.03 15.17
C VAL A 129 4.59 -6.47 13.94
N GLN A 130 3.95 -7.62 14.05
CA GLN A 130 3.06 -8.15 13.02
C GLN A 130 1.59 -7.94 13.41
N TYR A 131 0.81 -7.40 12.48
CA TYR A 131 -0.63 -7.24 12.56
C TYR A 131 -1.28 -8.24 11.61
N THR A 132 -2.03 -9.19 12.14
CA THR A 132 -2.65 -10.26 11.33
C THR A 132 -4.10 -9.92 11.06
N ARG A 133 -4.60 -10.26 9.87
CA ARG A 133 -5.99 -10.00 9.51
C ARG A 133 -6.96 -10.69 10.47
N LYS A 134 -7.96 -9.95 10.91
CA LYS A 134 -9.01 -10.38 11.85
C LYS A 134 -10.20 -10.99 11.14
#